data_AF-A0A6J1QWU8-F1
#
_entry.id   AF-A0A6J1QWU8-F1
#
_cell.length_a   1.000
_cell.length_b   1.000
_cell.length_c   1.000
_cell.angle_alpha   90.00
_cell.angle_beta   90.00
_cell.angle_gamma   90.00
#
_symmetry.space_group_name_H-M   'P 1'
#
loop_
_entity.id
_entity.type
_entity.pdbx_description
1 polymer ?
#
loop_
_entity_poly.entity_id
_entity_poly.type
_entity_poly.pdbx_seq_one_letter_code
_entity_poly.pdbx_strand_id
1 'polypeptide(L)'
;MSDHPESSNITMNYAPIQREIRLPRPQPQHPTTETVSYIEPPHVILCSDENITPEEMIVTAICWTLGTRPTKVPVRQVHMTPELAKALEMATNMNHFDQILVFLGMAGLMTIVKKIRSCFNPSHEYLINRWQAVCKANKIENIFKSGVVLQKRYLTFIRTLEIWQVWIESRPALSRSLLVAALDLPEGSPMLVKTAMAEVKIKIKYFGMKRIIKMDAFVSVKNVNVNKAIFLSDIAQQAADLRRAMDELRTRYGNRFPYLEIYRLEGRDRLNFRKYPDLFYAVFATEVAKKKTIPDSVRDILMDFQTRTAKYIIDDELKKTLKSEMLDEVTTENLRFLNIDPRLFCQRREENGNLISYCTII
;
A
#
# COMPACT_ATOMS: atom_id res chain seq x y z
N MET A 1 27.00 -16.34 23.95
CA MET A 1 27.04 -16.94 22.60
C MET A 1 25.77 -16.50 21.90
N SER A 2 25.90 -15.99 20.66
CA SER A 2 24.86 -15.25 19.95
C SER A 2 23.86 -16.21 19.31
N ASP A 3 22.66 -16.29 19.88
CA ASP A 3 21.51 -16.93 19.23
C ASP A 3 20.85 -15.90 18.30
N HIS A 4 21.35 -15.84 17.06
CA HIS A 4 20.58 -15.24 15.97
C HIS A 4 19.53 -16.27 15.53
N PRO A 5 18.23 -16.08 15.76
CA PRO A 5 17.25 -16.96 15.17
C PRO A 5 17.24 -16.69 13.66
N GLU A 6 17.50 -17.74 12.91
CA GLU A 6 17.41 -17.77 11.46
C GLU A 6 16.04 -17.21 11.04
N SER A 7 16.10 -16.04 10.41
CA SER A 7 15.00 -15.50 9.65
C SER A 7 14.55 -16.58 8.67
N SER A 8 13.33 -17.08 8.83
CA SER A 8 12.63 -17.83 7.78
C SER A 8 12.30 -16.87 6.63
N ASN A 9 13.34 -16.40 5.94
CA ASN A 9 13.25 -15.74 4.67
C ASN A 9 12.69 -16.80 3.72
N ILE A 10 11.41 -16.67 3.36
CA ILE A 10 10.94 -17.25 2.11
C ILE A 10 11.84 -16.62 1.04
N THR A 11 12.87 -17.33 0.61
CA THR A 11 13.77 -16.89 -0.45
C THR A 11 12.94 -16.89 -1.72
N MET A 12 12.40 -15.72 -2.07
CA MET A 12 11.70 -15.55 -3.34
C MET A 12 12.76 -15.53 -4.42
N ASN A 13 12.83 -16.62 -5.18
CA ASN A 13 13.74 -16.73 -6.31
C ASN A 13 13.14 -15.97 -7.50
N TYR A 14 13.91 -15.02 -8.02
CA TYR A 14 13.57 -14.27 -9.23
C TYR A 14 14.49 -14.70 -10.37
N ALA A 15 13.91 -14.92 -11.54
CA ALA A 15 14.67 -15.08 -12.77
C ALA A 15 14.87 -13.70 -13.42
N PRO A 16 16.10 -13.34 -13.85
CA PRO A 16 16.32 -12.13 -14.61
C PRO A 16 15.59 -12.24 -15.95
N ILE A 17 15.01 -11.14 -16.41
CA ILE A 17 14.51 -11.02 -17.78
C ILE A 17 15.63 -10.37 -18.58
N GLN A 18 16.19 -11.12 -19.53
CA GLN A 18 17.15 -10.53 -20.46
C GLN A 18 16.43 -9.50 -21.30
N ARG A 19 16.92 -8.25 -21.28
CA ARG A 19 16.40 -7.16 -22.12
C ARG A 19 16.95 -7.19 -23.56
N GLU A 20 17.58 -8.30 -23.96
CA GLU A 20 18.09 -8.53 -25.31
C GLU A 20 17.85 -9.99 -25.76
N ILE A 21 17.45 -10.12 -27.03
CA ILE A 21 16.93 -11.29 -27.75
C ILE A 21 17.80 -12.54 -27.61
N ARG A 22 17.22 -13.69 -27.20
CA ARG A 22 17.76 -15.04 -27.47
C ARG A 22 16.68 -16.11 -27.69
N LEU A 23 16.98 -17.01 -28.64
CA LEU A 23 16.18 -18.07 -29.29
C LEU A 23 15.54 -19.12 -28.34
N PRO A 24 14.49 -19.83 -28.80
CA PRO A 24 13.62 -20.65 -27.96
C PRO A 24 14.30 -21.93 -27.44
N ARG A 25 13.90 -22.36 -26.23
CA ARG A 25 14.09 -23.73 -25.74
C ARG A 25 12.75 -24.46 -25.67
N PRO A 26 12.72 -25.79 -25.81
CA PRO A 26 11.48 -26.56 -25.95
C PRO A 26 10.68 -26.57 -24.65
N GLN A 27 9.35 -26.48 -24.81
CA GLN A 27 8.36 -26.58 -23.74
C GLN A 27 8.26 -27.99 -23.16
N PRO A 28 7.77 -28.13 -21.91
CA PRO A 28 6.81 -29.16 -21.57
C PRO A 28 5.39 -28.58 -21.64
N GLN A 29 4.52 -29.29 -22.34
CA GLN A 29 3.10 -28.99 -22.50
C GLN A 29 2.33 -29.39 -21.23
N HIS A 30 1.53 -28.45 -20.72
CA HIS A 30 0.09 -28.55 -20.45
C HIS A 30 -0.32 -27.35 -19.59
N PRO A 31 -1.13 -26.41 -20.10
CA PRO A 31 -1.70 -25.36 -19.28
C PRO A 31 -2.87 -25.93 -18.48
N THR A 32 -2.65 -26.27 -17.22
CA THR A 32 -3.75 -26.27 -16.25
C THR A 32 -4.21 -24.83 -16.06
N THR A 33 -5.52 -24.63 -16.09
CA THR A 33 -6.30 -23.39 -16.14
C THR A 33 -6.10 -22.38 -14.99
N GLU A 34 -5.03 -22.48 -14.21
CA GLU A 34 -4.79 -21.67 -13.00
C GLU A 34 -3.50 -20.82 -13.01
N THR A 35 -2.60 -21.02 -13.97
CA THR A 35 -1.27 -20.36 -13.98
C THR A 35 -1.16 -19.25 -15.02
N VAL A 36 -1.05 -17.99 -14.57
CA VAL A 36 -0.69 -16.85 -15.44
C VAL A 36 0.75 -16.99 -15.93
N SER A 37 1.00 -16.63 -17.19
CA SER A 37 2.33 -16.69 -17.79
C SER A 37 2.88 -15.30 -18.11
N TYR A 38 4.20 -15.18 -18.09
CA TYR A 38 4.92 -14.09 -18.73
C TYR A 38 5.00 -14.38 -20.25
N ILE A 39 4.57 -13.43 -21.06
CA ILE A 39 4.58 -13.53 -22.52
C ILE A 39 5.92 -13.05 -23.07
N GLU A 40 6.55 -13.87 -23.92
CA GLU A 40 7.75 -13.51 -24.66
C GLU A 40 7.49 -13.56 -26.18
N PRO A 41 7.85 -12.50 -26.94
CA PRO A 41 8.36 -11.20 -26.48
C PRO A 41 7.29 -10.30 -25.83
N PRO A 42 7.68 -9.41 -24.89
CA PRO A 42 6.75 -8.67 -24.03
C PRO A 42 5.87 -7.66 -24.78
N HIS A 43 6.38 -7.05 -25.86
CA HIS A 43 5.64 -6.07 -26.66
C HIS A 43 4.44 -6.67 -27.38
N VAL A 44 4.35 -8.01 -27.50
CA VAL A 44 3.20 -8.71 -28.09
C VAL A 44 1.91 -8.44 -27.34
N ILE A 45 1.97 -8.22 -26.02
CA ILE A 45 0.77 -7.89 -25.22
C ILE A 45 0.13 -6.56 -25.62
N LEU A 46 0.85 -5.74 -26.41
CA LEU A 46 0.37 -4.47 -26.94
C LEU A 46 -0.12 -4.61 -28.38
N CYS A 47 0.10 -5.74 -29.03
CA CYS A 47 -0.46 -6.12 -30.33
C CYS A 47 -1.84 -6.77 -30.11
N SER A 48 -2.75 -6.63 -31.07
CA SER A 48 -4.12 -7.16 -30.97
C SER A 48 -4.16 -8.69 -31.15
N ASP A 49 -3.71 -9.44 -30.14
CA ASP A 49 -3.85 -10.90 -30.06
C ASP A 49 -4.94 -11.25 -29.03
N GLU A 50 -6.03 -11.86 -29.50
CA GLU A 50 -7.19 -12.24 -28.68
C GLU A 50 -6.87 -13.38 -27.69
N ASN A 51 -5.74 -14.08 -27.88
CA ASN A 51 -5.32 -15.20 -27.03
C ASN A 51 -4.53 -14.77 -25.78
N ILE A 52 -4.32 -13.45 -25.60
CA ILE A 52 -3.61 -12.90 -24.45
C ILE A 52 -4.64 -12.42 -23.43
N THR A 53 -4.62 -13.04 -22.25
CA THR A 53 -5.56 -12.63 -21.20
C THR A 53 -5.15 -11.31 -20.56
N PRO A 54 -6.10 -10.57 -19.96
CA PRO A 54 -5.79 -9.36 -19.20
C PRO A 54 -4.73 -9.57 -18.11
N GLU A 55 -4.74 -10.72 -17.46
CA GLU A 55 -3.79 -11.11 -16.43
C GLU A 55 -2.39 -11.31 -17.00
N GLU A 56 -2.27 -12.03 -18.12
CA GLU A 56 -0.99 -12.23 -18.81
C GLU A 56 -0.41 -10.89 -19.26
N MET A 57 -1.25 -9.98 -19.75
CA MET A 57 -0.81 -8.63 -20.13
C MET A 57 -0.23 -7.87 -18.92
N ILE A 58 -0.93 -7.79 -17.79
CA ILE A 58 -0.43 -7.04 -16.63
C ILE A 58 0.79 -7.71 -15.99
N VAL A 59 0.81 -9.04 -15.86
CA VAL A 59 1.97 -9.76 -15.32
C VAL A 59 3.20 -9.56 -16.20
N THR A 60 3.03 -9.64 -17.51
CA THR A 60 4.11 -9.42 -18.47
C THR A 60 4.66 -8.00 -18.35
N ALA A 61 3.78 -6.99 -18.31
CA ALA A 61 4.18 -5.60 -18.14
C ALA A 61 4.91 -5.35 -16.81
N ILE A 62 4.43 -5.91 -15.70
CA ILE A 62 5.10 -5.79 -14.39
C ILE A 62 6.49 -6.42 -14.44
N CYS A 63 6.57 -7.68 -14.86
CA CYS A 63 7.84 -8.42 -14.84
C CYS A 63 8.87 -7.76 -15.76
N TRP A 64 8.47 -7.35 -16.96
CA TRP A 64 9.32 -6.62 -17.91
C TRP A 64 9.81 -5.28 -17.34
N THR A 65 8.91 -4.50 -16.72
CA THR A 65 9.23 -3.22 -16.09
C THR A 65 10.28 -3.39 -15.00
N LEU A 66 10.10 -4.40 -14.14
CA LEU A 66 11.03 -4.72 -13.06
C LEU A 66 12.34 -5.37 -13.56
N GLY A 67 12.37 -5.89 -14.78
CA GLY A 67 13.50 -6.64 -15.33
C GLY A 67 13.68 -8.02 -14.68
N THR A 68 12.68 -8.49 -13.94
CA THR A 68 12.72 -9.72 -13.17
C THR A 68 11.35 -10.36 -13.12
N ARG A 69 11.30 -11.70 -13.09
CA ARG A 69 10.07 -12.48 -12.98
C ARG A 69 10.15 -13.43 -11.78
N PRO A 70 9.09 -13.57 -10.96
CA PRO A 70 9.04 -14.64 -9.96
C PRO A 70 9.15 -16.00 -10.67
N THR A 71 10.04 -16.90 -10.20
CA THR A 71 10.27 -18.19 -10.88
C THR A 71 9.00 -19.01 -11.11
N LYS A 72 8.01 -18.86 -10.21
CA LYS A 72 6.69 -19.51 -10.28
C LYS A 72 5.77 -19.03 -11.41
N VAL A 73 6.06 -17.90 -12.05
CA VAL A 73 5.28 -17.41 -13.21
C VAL A 73 5.90 -18.01 -14.48
N PRO A 74 5.34 -19.04 -15.14
CA PRO A 74 5.96 -19.64 -16.33
C PRO A 74 6.16 -18.64 -17.48
N VAL A 75 6.99 -19.00 -18.46
CA VAL A 75 7.15 -18.24 -19.72
C VAL A 75 6.34 -18.92 -20.81
N ARG A 76 5.52 -18.15 -21.52
CA ARG A 76 4.77 -18.59 -22.70
C ARG A 76 5.32 -17.85 -23.92
N GLN A 77 5.80 -18.64 -24.88
CA GLN A 77 6.17 -18.13 -26.20
C GLN A 77 4.90 -18.00 -27.05
N VAL A 78 4.71 -16.86 -27.70
CA VAL A 78 3.59 -16.67 -28.63
C VAL A 78 3.99 -17.14 -30.02
N HIS A 79 3.06 -17.82 -30.69
CA HIS A 79 3.25 -18.18 -32.09
C HIS A 79 3.26 -16.93 -32.96
N MET A 80 4.40 -16.65 -33.60
CA MET A 80 4.55 -15.47 -34.47
C MET A 80 3.94 -15.72 -35.84
N THR A 81 2.70 -15.25 -36.03
CA THR A 81 2.16 -15.09 -37.39
C THR A 81 2.87 -13.94 -38.11
N PRO A 82 2.91 -13.92 -39.45
CA PRO A 82 3.51 -12.83 -40.22
C PRO A 82 2.92 -11.45 -39.86
N GLU A 83 1.61 -11.38 -39.64
CA GLU A 83 0.90 -10.15 -39.26
C GLU A 83 1.35 -9.68 -37.87
N LEU A 84 1.47 -10.61 -36.92
CA LEU A 84 1.91 -10.31 -35.56
C LEU A 84 3.37 -9.89 -35.54
N ALA A 85 4.24 -10.57 -36.31
CA ALA A 85 5.65 -10.22 -36.43
C ALA A 85 5.84 -8.80 -36.98
N LYS A 86 5.07 -8.42 -38.02
CA LYS A 86 5.10 -7.06 -38.57
C LYS A 86 4.59 -6.02 -37.58
N ALA A 87 3.50 -6.32 -36.86
CA ALA A 87 2.97 -5.44 -35.82
C ALA A 87 3.96 -5.26 -34.66
N LEU A 88 4.66 -6.33 -34.29
CA LEU A 88 5.69 -6.32 -33.26
C LEU A 88 6.91 -5.50 -33.69
N GLU A 89 7.40 -5.68 -34.92
CA GLU A 89 8.52 -4.92 -35.46
C GLU A 89 8.22 -3.41 -35.43
N MET A 90 7.02 -3.01 -35.86
CA MET A 90 6.58 -1.62 -35.75
C MET A 90 6.50 -1.15 -34.29
N ALA A 91 6.03 -2.01 -33.39
CA ALA A 91 5.92 -1.71 -31.96
C ALA A 91 7.27 -1.49 -31.28
N THR A 92 8.24 -2.38 -31.53
CA THR A 92 9.59 -2.31 -30.94
C THR A 92 10.36 -1.09 -31.42
N ASN A 93 10.09 -0.61 -32.64
CA ASN A 93 10.71 0.59 -33.19
C ASN A 93 10.13 1.91 -32.63
N MET A 94 9.07 1.86 -31.80
CA MET A 94 8.44 3.04 -31.23
C MET A 94 8.72 3.18 -29.72
N ASN A 95 9.39 4.28 -29.33
CA ASN A 95 9.70 4.62 -27.92
C ASN A 95 8.47 4.70 -26.99
N HIS A 96 7.26 4.79 -27.55
CA HIS A 96 6.02 4.87 -26.76
C HIS A 96 5.55 3.50 -26.25
N PHE A 97 5.96 2.37 -26.83
CA PHE A 97 5.56 1.05 -26.34
C PHE A 97 6.19 0.74 -24.98
N ASP A 98 7.46 1.08 -24.80
CA ASP A 98 8.13 0.96 -23.51
C ASP A 98 7.44 1.82 -22.44
N GLN A 99 6.99 3.03 -22.81
CA GLN A 99 6.21 3.89 -21.91
C GLN A 99 4.86 3.25 -21.54
N ILE A 100 4.17 2.59 -22.48
CA ILE A 100 2.93 1.86 -22.20
C ILE A 100 3.22 0.67 -21.26
N LEU A 101 4.27 -0.10 -21.52
CA LEU A 101 4.66 -1.24 -20.66
C LEU A 101 5.00 -0.78 -19.23
N VAL A 102 5.81 0.27 -19.07
CA VAL A 102 6.12 0.84 -17.75
C VAL A 102 4.86 1.36 -17.07
N PHE A 103 3.97 2.04 -17.80
CA PHE A 103 2.70 2.51 -17.25
C PHE A 103 1.84 1.34 -16.75
N LEU A 104 1.67 0.29 -17.55
CA LEU A 104 0.88 -0.89 -17.18
C LEU A 104 1.50 -1.63 -15.99
N GLY A 105 2.84 -1.78 -15.95
CA GLY A 105 3.56 -2.38 -14.83
C GLY A 105 3.38 -1.58 -13.53
N MET A 106 3.55 -0.25 -13.60
CA MET A 106 3.30 0.65 -12.47
C MET A 106 1.84 0.57 -11.99
N ALA A 107 0.89 0.68 -12.91
CA ALA A 107 -0.54 0.66 -12.60
C ALA A 107 -0.96 -0.69 -12.01
N GLY A 108 -0.49 -1.81 -12.57
CA GLY A 108 -0.77 -3.16 -12.07
C GLY A 108 -0.28 -3.39 -10.64
N LEU A 109 0.90 -2.85 -10.28
CA LEU A 109 1.41 -2.90 -8.90
C LEU A 109 0.60 -2.00 -7.96
N MET A 110 0.20 -0.79 -8.41
CA MET A 110 -0.61 0.12 -7.59
C MET A 110 -2.01 -0.44 -7.31
N THR A 111 -2.63 -1.12 -8.29
CA THR A 111 -3.98 -1.67 -8.15
C THR A 111 -4.07 -2.87 -7.23
N ILE A 112 -2.94 -3.56 -6.93
CA ILE A 112 -2.87 -4.53 -5.83
C ILE A 112 -3.25 -3.87 -4.48
N VAL A 113 -2.90 -2.60 -4.28
CA VAL A 113 -3.08 -1.90 -2.99
C VAL A 113 -4.26 -0.92 -2.99
N LYS A 114 -4.61 -0.35 -4.15
CA LYS A 114 -5.73 0.57 -4.30
C LYS A 114 -6.52 0.21 -5.56
N LYS A 115 -7.69 -0.37 -5.35
CA LYS A 115 -8.66 -0.63 -6.41
C LYS A 115 -8.98 0.67 -7.17
N ILE A 116 -9.04 0.57 -8.48
CA ILE A 116 -9.68 1.57 -9.33
C ILE A 116 -11.15 1.17 -9.47
N ARG A 117 -12.05 2.17 -9.44
CA ARG A 117 -13.50 1.96 -9.63
C ARG A 117 -13.86 2.26 -11.07
N SER A 118 -14.78 1.44 -11.61
CA SER A 118 -15.43 1.48 -12.93
C SER A 118 -15.18 2.74 -13.76
N CYS A 119 -14.81 2.55 -15.03
CA CYS A 119 -14.62 3.46 -16.19
C CYS A 119 -15.30 4.87 -16.16
N PHE A 120 -16.38 5.05 -15.40
CA PHE A 120 -17.15 6.30 -15.27
C PHE A 120 -16.87 7.15 -14.01
N ASN A 121 -15.84 6.81 -13.20
CA ASN A 121 -15.53 7.50 -11.94
C ASN A 121 -14.27 8.40 -12.05
N PRO A 122 -14.10 9.46 -11.22
CA PRO A 122 -12.87 10.27 -11.11
C PRO A 122 -11.62 9.50 -10.66
N SER A 123 -11.75 8.18 -10.46
CA SER A 123 -10.68 7.29 -10.02
C SER A 123 -9.64 7.00 -11.12
N HIS A 124 -9.96 7.17 -12.41
CA HIS A 124 -9.00 7.00 -13.51
C HIS A 124 -7.99 8.14 -13.60
N GLU A 125 -8.40 9.34 -13.22
CA GLU A 125 -7.47 10.48 -13.15
C GLU A 125 -6.32 10.20 -12.21
N TYR A 126 -6.52 9.34 -11.19
CA TYR A 126 -5.45 8.97 -10.28
C TYR A 126 -4.25 8.33 -10.99
N LEU A 127 -4.46 7.32 -11.86
CA LEU A 127 -3.36 6.64 -12.55
C LEU A 127 -2.69 7.56 -13.58
N ILE A 128 -3.48 8.35 -14.31
CA ILE A 128 -2.95 9.36 -15.24
C ILE A 128 -2.13 10.41 -14.49
N ASN A 129 -2.59 10.89 -13.33
CA ASN A 129 -1.88 11.90 -12.55
C ASN A 129 -0.57 11.36 -11.99
N ARG A 130 -0.53 10.09 -11.58
CA ARG A 130 0.70 9.41 -11.16
C ARG A 130 1.66 9.25 -12.33
N TRP A 131 1.17 8.82 -13.48
CA TRP A 131 1.97 8.74 -14.70
C TRP A 131 2.50 10.12 -15.14
N GLN A 132 1.68 11.17 -15.03
CA GLN A 132 2.10 12.54 -15.33
C GLN A 132 3.25 13.00 -14.43
N ALA A 133 3.28 12.60 -13.16
CA ALA A 133 4.40 12.88 -12.27
C ALA A 133 5.69 12.18 -12.76
N VAL A 134 5.59 10.92 -13.19
CA VAL A 134 6.70 10.17 -13.80
C VAL A 134 7.22 10.87 -15.06
N CYS A 135 6.32 11.27 -15.96
CA CYS A 135 6.66 11.99 -17.19
C CYS A 135 7.39 13.30 -16.89
N LYS A 136 6.87 14.10 -15.95
CA LYS A 136 7.49 15.37 -15.54
C LYS A 136 8.90 15.19 -14.99
N ALA A 137 9.10 14.21 -14.10
CA ALA A 137 10.41 13.93 -13.51
C ALA A 137 11.44 13.43 -14.53
N ASN A 138 10.99 12.77 -15.60
CA ASN A 138 11.86 12.29 -16.68
C ASN A 138 11.94 13.23 -17.89
N LYS A 139 11.27 14.39 -17.85
CA LYS A 139 11.17 15.35 -18.97
C LYS A 139 10.70 14.71 -20.28
N ILE A 140 9.78 13.75 -20.19
CA ILE A 140 9.16 13.10 -21.35
C ILE A 140 7.71 13.56 -21.51
N GLU A 141 7.22 13.49 -22.74
CA GLU A 141 5.82 13.77 -23.04
C GLU A 141 4.90 12.66 -22.50
N ASN A 142 3.71 13.03 -22.03
CA ASN A 142 2.73 12.06 -21.58
C ASN A 142 1.92 11.50 -22.77
N ILE A 143 2.20 10.25 -23.12
CA ILE A 143 1.56 9.51 -24.22
C ILE A 143 0.02 9.46 -24.20
N PHE A 144 -0.62 9.64 -23.05
CA PHE A 144 -2.09 9.67 -22.92
C PHE A 144 -2.68 11.07 -23.07
N LYS A 145 -1.85 12.12 -22.99
CA LYS A 145 -2.27 13.51 -23.20
C LYS A 145 -1.89 14.06 -24.57
N SER A 146 -0.81 13.55 -25.16
CA SER A 146 -0.31 13.97 -26.47
C SER A 146 -1.11 13.42 -27.66
N GLY A 147 -2.11 12.55 -27.42
CA GLY A 147 -2.89 11.91 -28.47
C GLY A 147 -2.21 10.70 -29.13
N VAL A 148 -0.97 10.39 -28.75
CA VAL A 148 -0.23 9.20 -29.22
C VAL A 148 -0.98 7.91 -28.89
N VAL A 149 -1.52 7.80 -27.68
CA VAL A 149 -2.44 6.72 -27.32
C VAL A 149 -3.87 7.20 -27.41
N LEU A 150 -4.61 6.67 -28.38
CA LEU A 150 -6.03 6.95 -28.56
C LEU A 150 -6.82 6.62 -27.29
N GLN A 151 -7.81 7.46 -26.97
CA GLN A 151 -8.66 7.30 -25.79
C GLN A 151 -9.31 5.91 -25.70
N LYS A 152 -9.74 5.34 -26.83
CA LYS A 152 -10.30 3.97 -26.89
C LYS A 152 -9.31 2.93 -26.36
N ARG A 153 -8.03 3.03 -26.74
CA ARG A 153 -6.98 2.09 -26.29
C ARG A 153 -6.66 2.28 -24.82
N TYR A 154 -6.64 3.53 -24.34
CA TYR A 154 -6.51 3.82 -22.91
C TYR A 154 -7.64 3.19 -22.10
N LEU A 155 -8.89 3.31 -22.55
CA LEU A 155 -10.04 2.68 -21.88
C LEU A 155 -9.92 1.15 -21.85
N THR A 156 -9.37 0.54 -22.90
CA THR A 156 -9.04 -0.90 -22.90
C THR A 156 -8.06 -1.24 -21.77
N PHE A 157 -6.98 -0.47 -21.61
CA PHE A 157 -6.02 -0.69 -20.52
C PHE A 157 -6.64 -0.56 -19.13
N ILE A 158 -7.56 0.38 -18.94
CA ILE A 158 -8.29 0.52 -17.68
C ILE A 158 -9.15 -0.72 -17.40
N ARG A 159 -9.89 -1.21 -18.40
CA ARG A 159 -10.68 -2.45 -18.26
C ARG A 159 -9.80 -3.65 -17.95
N THR A 160 -8.62 -3.76 -18.57
CA THR A 160 -7.65 -4.80 -18.23
C THR A 160 -7.24 -4.71 -16.76
N LEU A 161 -6.93 -3.52 -16.26
CA LEU A 161 -6.55 -3.32 -14.86
C LEU A 161 -7.70 -3.65 -13.89
N GLU A 162 -8.96 -3.41 -14.29
CA GLU A 162 -10.16 -3.79 -13.53
C GLU A 162 -10.34 -5.32 -13.45
N ILE A 163 -9.99 -6.06 -14.50
CA ILE A 163 -10.00 -7.53 -14.47
C ILE A 163 -8.85 -8.05 -13.61
N TRP A 164 -7.64 -7.51 -13.84
CA TRP A 164 -6.44 -7.83 -13.06
C TRP A 164 -6.65 -7.65 -11.55
N GLN A 165 -7.24 -6.54 -11.11
CA GLN A 165 -7.41 -6.28 -9.67
C GLN A 165 -8.29 -7.34 -8.99
N VAL A 166 -9.35 -7.82 -9.67
CA VAL A 166 -10.22 -8.88 -9.14
C VAL A 166 -9.46 -10.21 -9.10
N TRP A 167 -8.70 -10.50 -10.16
CA TRP A 167 -7.95 -11.75 -10.26
C TRP A 167 -6.79 -11.85 -9.25
N ILE A 168 -6.07 -10.76 -9.01
CA ILE A 168 -4.89 -10.75 -8.12
C ILE A 168 -5.27 -10.74 -6.63
N GLU A 169 -6.50 -10.36 -6.29
CA GLU A 169 -7.01 -10.33 -4.91
C GLU A 169 -7.05 -11.73 -4.26
N SER A 170 -7.37 -12.77 -5.03
CA SER A 170 -7.38 -14.16 -4.54
C SER A 170 -5.99 -14.81 -4.54
N ARG A 171 -4.92 -14.08 -4.88
CA ARG A 171 -3.55 -14.63 -5.08
C ARG A 171 -2.49 -13.93 -4.23
N PRO A 172 -2.64 -13.86 -2.89
CA PRO A 172 -1.80 -13.05 -2.01
C PRO A 172 -0.30 -13.38 -2.07
N ALA A 173 0.08 -14.63 -2.39
CA ALA A 173 1.47 -15.02 -2.56
C ALA A 173 2.13 -14.37 -3.79
N LEU A 174 1.41 -14.32 -4.93
CA LEU A 174 1.89 -13.67 -6.14
C LEU A 174 1.91 -12.15 -5.97
N SER A 175 0.84 -11.55 -5.43
CA SER A 175 0.76 -10.11 -5.19
C SER A 175 1.95 -9.65 -4.34
N ARG A 176 2.25 -10.39 -3.27
CA ARG A 176 3.41 -10.11 -2.42
C ARG A 176 4.73 -10.22 -3.18
N SER A 177 4.92 -11.26 -3.98
CA SER A 177 6.16 -11.47 -4.74
C SER A 177 6.42 -10.31 -5.69
N LEU A 178 5.39 -9.85 -6.39
CA LEU A 178 5.49 -8.69 -7.29
C LEU A 178 5.81 -7.40 -6.53
N LEU A 179 5.21 -7.19 -5.34
CA LEU A 179 5.48 -6.03 -4.51
C LEU A 179 6.90 -6.03 -3.91
N VAL A 180 7.43 -7.19 -3.49
CA VAL A 180 8.82 -7.32 -3.02
C VAL A 180 9.79 -6.98 -4.15
N ALA A 181 9.58 -7.52 -5.35
CA ALA A 181 10.41 -7.21 -6.51
C ALA A 181 10.41 -5.71 -6.86
N ALA A 182 9.27 -5.02 -6.69
CA ALA A 182 9.20 -3.57 -6.88
C ALA A 182 9.95 -2.77 -5.79
N LEU A 183 9.98 -3.28 -4.56
CA LEU A 183 10.71 -2.64 -3.46
C LEU A 183 12.22 -2.79 -3.63
N ASP A 184 12.66 -3.99 -4.01
CA ASP A 184 14.06 -4.39 -4.18
C ASP A 184 14.58 -4.11 -5.61
N LEU A 185 13.99 -3.12 -6.29
CA LEU A 185 14.40 -2.71 -7.64
C LEU A 185 15.92 -2.43 -7.69
N PRO A 186 16.68 -3.05 -8.61
CA PRO A 186 18.13 -2.85 -8.70
C PRO A 186 18.53 -1.40 -8.96
N GLU A 187 19.62 -0.94 -8.35
CA GLU A 187 20.17 0.41 -8.56
C GLU A 187 20.56 0.69 -10.01
N GLY A 188 20.90 -0.34 -10.81
CA GLY A 188 21.19 -0.19 -12.24
C GLY A 188 19.95 0.01 -13.13
N SER A 189 18.74 0.03 -12.57
CA SER A 189 17.51 0.11 -13.38
C SER A 189 17.39 1.44 -14.15
N PRO A 190 16.76 1.45 -15.33
CA PRO A 190 16.51 2.68 -16.09
C PRO A 190 15.78 3.75 -15.28
N MET A 191 16.10 5.02 -15.52
CA MET A 191 15.55 6.14 -14.75
C MET A 191 14.02 6.19 -14.80
N LEU A 192 13.42 5.94 -15.97
CA LEU A 192 11.96 5.88 -16.13
C LEU A 192 11.32 4.84 -15.20
N VAL A 193 11.93 3.65 -15.11
CA VAL A 193 11.48 2.57 -14.20
C VAL A 193 11.65 2.98 -12.75
N LYS A 194 12.80 3.56 -12.38
CA LYS A 194 13.06 4.03 -11.01
C LYS A 194 12.00 5.04 -10.55
N THR A 195 11.68 6.03 -11.40
CA THR A 195 10.65 7.03 -11.09
C THR A 195 9.27 6.41 -10.99
N ALA A 196 8.91 5.50 -11.91
CA ALA A 196 7.64 4.78 -11.84
C ALA A 196 7.53 3.95 -10.55
N MET A 197 8.58 3.23 -10.16
CA MET A 197 8.61 2.46 -8.92
C MET A 197 8.64 3.34 -7.67
N ALA A 198 9.14 4.58 -7.73
CA ALA A 198 9.02 5.54 -6.64
C ALA A 198 7.54 5.90 -6.38
N GLU A 199 6.75 6.11 -7.44
CA GLU A 199 5.30 6.31 -7.30
C GLU A 199 4.61 5.06 -6.72
N VAL A 200 5.01 3.86 -7.14
CA VAL A 200 4.53 2.60 -6.54
C VAL A 200 4.89 2.54 -5.05
N LYS A 201 6.14 2.83 -4.67
CA LYS A 201 6.62 2.84 -3.27
C LYS A 201 5.79 3.76 -2.39
N ILE A 202 5.49 4.98 -2.86
CA ILE A 202 4.60 5.92 -2.16
C ILE A 202 3.21 5.30 -1.96
N LYS A 203 2.68 4.61 -2.97
CA LYS A 203 1.35 4.00 -2.93
C LYS A 203 1.27 2.82 -1.97
N ILE A 204 2.28 1.96 -1.94
CA ILE A 204 2.28 0.72 -1.14
C ILE A 204 2.81 0.93 0.28
N LYS A 205 3.30 2.14 0.61
CA LYS A 205 3.71 2.52 1.96
C LYS A 205 2.58 2.27 2.96
N TYR A 206 2.89 1.57 4.04
CA TYR A 206 1.97 1.12 5.09
C TYR A 206 0.82 0.26 4.58
N PHE A 207 1.01 -0.48 3.49
CA PHE A 207 0.06 -1.50 3.04
C PHE A 207 -0.22 -2.51 4.17
N GLY A 208 -1.49 -2.85 4.37
CA GLY A 208 -1.94 -3.70 5.49
C GLY A 208 -1.89 -3.04 6.89
N MET A 209 -1.17 -1.94 7.06
CA MET A 209 -0.94 -1.30 8.37
C MET A 209 -1.84 -0.08 8.64
N LYS A 210 -2.77 0.27 7.73
CA LYS A 210 -3.58 1.51 7.82
C LYS A 210 -4.30 1.67 9.17
N ARG A 211 -4.85 0.60 9.73
CA ARG A 211 -5.55 0.62 11.03
C ARG A 211 -4.58 0.94 12.17
N ILE A 212 -3.42 0.31 12.16
CA ILE A 212 -2.36 0.54 13.14
C ILE A 212 -1.85 1.97 13.10
N ILE A 213 -1.56 2.49 11.90
CA ILE A 213 -1.13 3.90 11.74
C ILE A 213 -2.18 4.87 12.28
N LYS A 214 -3.46 4.55 12.12
CA LYS A 214 -4.55 5.37 12.65
C LYS A 214 -4.64 5.32 14.17
N MET A 215 -4.43 4.15 14.77
CA MET A 215 -4.36 3.99 16.23
C MET A 215 -3.14 4.72 16.81
N ASP A 216 -2.00 4.62 16.12
CA ASP A 216 -0.79 5.36 16.48
C ASP A 216 -0.98 6.89 16.38
N ALA A 217 -1.74 7.35 15.38
CA ALA A 217 -2.08 8.77 15.23
C ALA A 217 -3.09 9.28 16.26
N PHE A 218 -3.84 8.40 16.92
CA PHE A 218 -4.86 8.75 17.93
C PHE A 218 -4.29 9.61 19.07
N VAL A 219 -3.02 9.35 19.41
CA VAL A 219 -2.29 9.95 20.53
C VAL A 219 -1.31 11.03 20.09
N SER A 220 -1.25 11.36 18.80
CA SER A 220 -0.31 12.35 18.29
C SER A 220 -0.77 13.78 18.62
N VAL A 221 0.15 14.55 19.22
CA VAL A 221 0.00 15.96 19.63
C VAL A 221 -0.51 16.87 18.50
N LYS A 222 -0.29 16.52 17.23
CA LYS A 222 -0.82 17.27 16.07
C LYS A 222 -2.36 17.32 16.03
N ASN A 223 -3.04 16.41 16.73
CA ASN A 223 -4.46 16.54 17.02
C ASN A 223 -4.62 17.45 18.25
N VAL A 224 -4.70 18.76 18.02
CA VAL A 224 -4.82 19.85 19.02
C VAL A 224 -5.94 19.62 20.06
N ASN A 225 -6.86 18.69 19.80
CA ASN A 225 -7.77 18.12 20.78
C ASN A 225 -7.37 16.66 21.04
N VAL A 226 -6.55 16.44 22.07
CA VAL A 226 -6.24 15.08 22.56
C VAL A 226 -7.56 14.34 22.81
N ASN A 227 -7.69 13.14 22.24
CA ASN A 227 -8.91 12.37 22.35
C ASN A 227 -9.07 11.88 23.79
N LYS A 228 -10.15 12.28 24.45
CA LYS A 228 -10.33 12.13 25.91
C LYS A 228 -10.34 10.70 26.40
N ALA A 229 -10.76 9.76 25.55
CA ALA A 229 -10.68 8.34 25.87
C ALA A 229 -9.24 7.86 26.14
N ILE A 230 -8.19 8.62 25.75
CA ILE A 230 -6.80 8.28 26.12
C ILE A 230 -6.54 8.34 27.62
N PHE A 231 -7.38 9.03 28.40
CA PHE A 231 -7.25 9.11 29.87
C PHE A 231 -7.75 7.85 30.58
N LEU A 232 -8.44 6.95 29.88
CA LEU A 232 -8.79 5.64 30.42
C LEU A 232 -7.53 4.76 30.45
N SER A 233 -7.23 4.17 31.61
CA SER A 233 -6.00 3.40 31.88
C SER A 233 -5.72 2.32 30.82
N ASP A 234 -6.73 1.51 30.47
CA ASP A 234 -6.60 0.46 29.44
C ASP A 234 -6.20 1.02 28.07
N ILE A 235 -6.74 2.18 27.69
CA ILE A 235 -6.46 2.82 26.40
C ILE A 235 -5.07 3.47 26.42
N ALA A 236 -4.70 4.14 27.51
CA ALA A 236 -3.37 4.71 27.71
C ALA A 236 -2.28 3.63 27.61
N GLN A 237 -2.48 2.51 28.32
CA GLN A 237 -1.57 1.38 28.32
C GLN A 237 -1.46 0.77 26.91
N GLN A 238 -2.58 0.47 26.25
CA GLN A 238 -2.57 -0.10 24.90
C GLN A 238 -1.92 0.83 23.88
N ALA A 239 -2.10 2.15 24.01
CA ALA A 239 -1.44 3.13 23.16
C ALA A 239 0.07 3.19 23.39
N ALA A 240 0.52 3.15 24.66
CA ALA A 240 1.93 3.09 25.01
C ALA A 240 2.56 1.78 24.48
N ASP A 241 1.91 0.65 24.66
CA ASP A 241 2.38 -0.65 24.16
C ASP A 241 2.45 -0.70 22.62
N LEU A 242 1.47 -0.11 21.94
CA LEU A 242 1.50 0.01 20.49
C LEU A 242 2.66 0.92 20.05
N ARG A 243 2.85 2.07 20.69
CA ARG A 243 3.95 3.01 20.38
C ARG A 243 5.32 2.36 20.58
N ARG A 244 5.54 1.66 21.70
CA ARG A 244 6.76 0.87 21.96
C ARG A 244 7.02 -0.14 20.85
N ALA A 245 6.00 -0.94 20.50
CA ALA A 245 6.13 -1.92 19.41
C ALA A 245 6.44 -1.25 18.05
N MET A 246 5.80 -0.13 17.74
CA MET A 246 6.06 0.64 16.52
C MET A 246 7.49 1.19 16.48
N ASP A 247 7.99 1.74 17.58
CA ASP A 247 9.32 2.36 17.66
C ASP A 247 10.45 1.31 17.67
N GLU A 248 10.24 0.18 18.34
CA GLU A 248 11.14 -0.98 18.27
C GLU A 248 11.25 -1.52 16.85
N LEU A 249 10.11 -1.74 16.16
CA LEU A 249 10.10 -2.23 14.78
C LEU A 249 10.67 -1.18 13.80
N ARG A 250 10.43 0.11 14.04
CA ARG A 250 11.00 1.19 13.22
C ARG A 250 12.51 1.25 13.37
N THR A 251 13.02 1.11 14.59
CA THR A 251 14.46 1.03 14.87
C THR A 251 15.07 -0.22 14.23
N ARG A 252 14.43 -1.39 14.39
CA ARG A 252 14.92 -2.67 13.88
C ARG A 252 14.98 -2.73 12.35
N TYR A 253 13.98 -2.17 11.65
CA TYR A 253 13.83 -2.35 10.21
C TYR A 253 14.09 -1.09 9.37
N GLY A 254 14.28 0.07 10.00
CA GLY A 254 14.61 1.33 9.34
C GLY A 254 13.69 1.62 8.14
N ASN A 255 14.28 1.76 6.95
CA ASN A 255 13.57 2.08 5.71
C ASN A 255 12.60 0.98 5.25
N ARG A 256 12.72 -0.26 5.75
CA ARG A 256 11.78 -1.36 5.45
C ARG A 256 10.54 -1.36 6.34
N PHE A 257 10.55 -0.62 7.45
CA PHE A 257 9.43 -0.55 8.40
C PHE A 257 8.08 -0.20 7.74
N PRO A 258 7.97 0.78 6.82
CA PRO A 258 6.70 1.07 6.17
C PRO A 258 6.16 -0.06 5.29
N TYR A 259 6.95 -1.11 5.04
CA TYR A 259 6.63 -2.23 4.16
C TYR A 259 6.65 -3.59 4.91
N LEU A 260 6.52 -3.57 6.24
CA LEU A 260 6.53 -4.75 7.11
C LEU A 260 5.63 -5.90 6.61
N GLU A 261 4.40 -5.58 6.20
CA GLU A 261 3.45 -6.59 5.70
C GLU A 261 3.88 -7.22 4.37
N ILE A 262 4.57 -6.45 3.53
CA ILE A 262 5.06 -6.90 2.23
C ILE A 262 6.28 -7.81 2.43
N TYR A 263 7.21 -7.43 3.30
CA TYR A 263 8.39 -8.24 3.58
C TYR A 263 8.12 -9.40 4.56
N ARG A 264 6.97 -9.45 5.25
CA ARG A 264 6.67 -10.37 6.38
C ARG A 264 7.82 -10.44 7.38
N LEU A 265 8.30 -9.28 7.78
CA LEU A 265 9.34 -9.18 8.79
C LEU A 265 8.79 -9.63 10.15
N GLU A 266 9.69 -10.15 10.98
CA GLU A 266 9.37 -10.66 12.30
C GLU A 266 8.78 -9.56 13.21
N GLY A 267 7.97 -9.94 14.19
CA GLY A 267 7.33 -9.01 15.12
C GLY A 267 6.15 -8.22 14.54
N ARG A 268 5.80 -8.41 13.26
CA ARG A 268 4.59 -7.80 12.67
C ARG A 268 3.29 -8.19 13.39
N ASP A 269 3.26 -9.37 14.01
CA ASP A 269 2.11 -9.87 14.77
C ASP A 269 1.81 -9.01 15.99
N ARG A 270 2.81 -8.27 16.50
CA ARG A 270 2.63 -7.24 17.53
C ARG A 270 1.79 -6.08 17.02
N LEU A 271 1.85 -5.76 15.73
CA LEU A 271 1.03 -4.73 15.07
C LEU A 271 -0.33 -5.28 14.60
N ASN A 272 -0.95 -6.15 15.39
CA ASN A 272 -2.31 -6.62 15.14
C ASN A 272 -3.30 -5.81 15.98
N PHE A 273 -4.26 -5.15 15.33
CA PHE A 273 -5.26 -4.33 16.03
C PHE A 273 -6.10 -5.14 17.03
N ARG A 274 -6.18 -6.48 16.87
CA ARG A 274 -6.81 -7.39 17.85
C ARG A 274 -6.09 -7.46 19.20
N LYS A 275 -4.81 -7.09 19.27
CA LYS A 275 -4.07 -7.00 20.53
C LYS A 275 -4.36 -5.73 21.32
N TYR A 276 -5.02 -4.75 20.70
CA TYR A 276 -5.32 -3.44 21.29
C TYR A 276 -6.82 -3.07 21.13
N PRO A 277 -7.73 -3.87 21.70
CA PRO A 277 -9.17 -3.76 21.45
C PRO A 277 -9.79 -2.44 21.92
N ASP A 278 -9.41 -1.94 23.09
CA ASP A 278 -9.95 -0.72 23.68
C ASP A 278 -9.48 0.51 22.89
N LEU A 279 -8.18 0.56 22.55
CA LEU A 279 -7.63 1.61 21.69
C LEU A 279 -8.26 1.59 20.29
N PHE A 280 -8.45 0.41 19.71
CA PHE A 280 -9.09 0.26 18.41
C PHE A 280 -10.53 0.81 18.46
N TYR A 281 -11.32 0.40 19.45
CA TYR A 281 -12.69 0.88 19.61
C TYR A 281 -12.74 2.41 19.79
N ALA A 282 -11.91 2.97 20.68
CA ALA A 282 -11.86 4.41 20.96
C ALA A 282 -11.56 5.26 19.72
N VAL A 283 -10.63 4.80 18.86
CA VAL A 283 -10.29 5.44 17.59
C VAL A 283 -11.50 5.52 16.66
N PHE A 284 -12.26 4.43 16.54
CA PHE A 284 -13.43 4.41 15.66
C PHE A 284 -14.62 5.16 16.25
N ALA A 285 -14.91 4.99 17.54
CA ALA A 285 -15.96 5.76 18.22
C ALA A 285 -15.74 7.28 18.07
N THR A 286 -14.48 7.73 18.18
CA THR A 286 -14.09 9.12 17.92
C THR A 286 -14.40 9.56 16.48
N GLU A 287 -14.14 8.71 15.48
CA GLU A 287 -14.46 9.04 14.10
C GLU A 287 -15.96 9.09 13.84
N VAL A 288 -16.75 8.21 14.47
CA VAL A 288 -18.22 8.26 14.39
C VAL A 288 -18.74 9.56 14.95
N ALA A 289 -18.24 9.97 16.12
CA ALA A 289 -18.60 11.24 16.72
C ALA A 289 -18.27 12.44 15.81
N LYS A 290 -17.16 12.38 15.05
CA LYS A 290 -16.71 13.46 14.15
C LYS A 290 -17.38 13.44 12.76
N LYS A 291 -17.57 12.27 12.15
CA LYS A 291 -17.97 12.10 10.73
C LYS A 291 -19.37 11.50 10.55
N LYS A 292 -20.06 11.13 11.64
CA LYS A 292 -21.42 10.53 11.66
C LYS A 292 -21.62 9.26 10.81
N THR A 293 -20.55 8.64 10.31
CA THR A 293 -20.63 7.43 9.47
C THR A 293 -19.49 6.46 9.79
N ILE A 294 -19.83 5.17 9.91
CA ILE A 294 -18.87 4.06 10.02
C ILE A 294 -18.77 3.40 8.65
N PRO A 295 -17.56 3.23 8.07
CA PRO A 295 -17.40 2.40 6.90
C PRO A 295 -17.86 0.97 7.19
N ASP A 296 -18.74 0.39 6.36
CA ASP A 296 -19.34 -0.94 6.62
C ASP A 296 -18.28 -2.02 6.93
N SER A 297 -17.13 -1.97 6.25
CA SER A 297 -15.96 -2.83 6.50
C SER A 297 -15.37 -2.84 7.93
N VAL A 298 -15.82 -1.92 8.79
CA VAL A 298 -15.40 -1.80 10.18
C VAL A 298 -16.57 -2.10 11.13
N ARG A 299 -17.81 -1.94 10.68
CA ARG A 299 -19.01 -2.10 11.50
C ARG A 299 -19.08 -3.51 12.09
N ASP A 300 -18.92 -4.53 11.26
CA ASP A 300 -18.97 -5.94 11.70
C ASP A 300 -17.84 -6.25 12.68
N ILE A 301 -16.66 -5.68 12.46
CA ILE A 301 -15.49 -5.86 13.35
C ILE A 301 -15.75 -5.25 14.73
N LEU A 302 -16.40 -4.08 14.79
CA LEU A 302 -16.71 -3.40 16.05
C LEU A 302 -17.82 -4.11 16.84
N MET A 303 -18.73 -4.79 16.15
CA MET A 303 -19.77 -5.61 16.79
C MET A 303 -19.15 -6.84 17.48
N ASP A 304 -18.19 -7.49 16.82
CA ASP A 304 -17.58 -8.73 17.31
C ASP A 304 -16.46 -8.53 18.34
N PHE A 305 -15.90 -7.31 18.47
CA PHE A 305 -14.81 -7.05 19.39
C PHE A 305 -15.26 -6.94 20.85
N GLN A 306 -14.66 -7.76 21.71
CA GLN A 306 -14.71 -7.59 23.16
C GLN A 306 -13.59 -6.64 23.61
N THR A 307 -13.97 -5.53 24.24
CA THR A 307 -13.08 -4.58 24.91
C THR A 307 -12.92 -4.95 26.39
N ARG A 308 -11.82 -4.56 27.04
CA ARG A 308 -11.65 -4.77 28.49
C ARG A 308 -12.46 -3.76 29.28
N THR A 309 -12.38 -2.49 28.88
CA THR A 309 -13.26 -1.43 29.34
C THR A 309 -14.59 -1.54 28.60
N ALA A 310 -15.71 -1.48 29.32
CA ALA A 310 -17.03 -1.56 28.72
C ALA A 310 -17.24 -0.40 27.71
N LYS A 311 -17.77 -0.71 26.53
CA LYS A 311 -17.92 0.25 25.41
C LYS A 311 -18.62 1.54 25.81
N TYR A 312 -19.66 1.47 26.64
CA TYR A 312 -20.40 2.64 27.11
C TYR A 312 -19.55 3.60 27.96
N ILE A 313 -18.54 3.09 28.69
CA ILE A 313 -17.60 3.91 29.46
C ILE A 313 -16.69 4.69 28.51
N ILE A 314 -16.18 4.02 27.47
CA ILE A 314 -15.38 4.66 26.43
C ILE A 314 -16.19 5.75 25.72
N ASP A 315 -17.46 5.45 25.38
CA ASP A 315 -18.35 6.40 24.71
C ASP A 315 -18.70 7.62 25.58
N ASP A 316 -18.84 7.43 26.89
CA ASP A 316 -19.06 8.52 27.85
C ASP A 316 -17.82 9.41 27.97
N GLU A 317 -16.63 8.81 28.08
CA GLU A 317 -15.36 9.54 28.19
C GLU A 317 -15.10 10.45 26.98
N LEU A 318 -15.45 9.98 25.77
CA LEU A 318 -15.34 10.79 24.56
C LEU A 318 -16.20 12.08 24.62
N LYS A 319 -17.33 12.04 25.33
CA LYS A 319 -18.29 13.15 25.46
C LYS A 319 -17.95 14.10 26.60
N LYS A 320 -17.24 13.63 27.64
CA LYS A 320 -16.88 14.45 28.82
C LYS A 320 -16.20 15.75 28.44
N THR A 321 -16.37 16.81 29.21
CA THR A 321 -15.46 17.96 29.15
C THR A 321 -14.20 17.58 29.93
N LEU A 322 -13.01 17.90 29.42
CA LEU A 322 -11.76 17.64 30.13
C LEU A 322 -11.82 18.41 31.45
N LYS A 323 -12.00 17.66 32.55
CA LYS A 323 -11.98 18.16 33.91
C LYS A 323 -10.80 17.51 34.61
N SER A 324 -10.26 18.21 35.60
CA SER A 324 -9.21 17.69 36.46
C SER A 324 -9.70 16.41 37.15
N GLU A 325 -9.20 15.26 36.73
CA GLU A 325 -9.39 13.98 37.39
C GLU A 325 -8.01 13.48 37.84
N MET A 326 -7.91 12.94 39.06
CA MET A 326 -6.66 12.30 39.50
C MET A 326 -6.48 11.00 38.71
N LEU A 327 -5.42 10.95 37.91
CA LEU A 327 -4.99 9.74 37.21
C LEU A 327 -4.06 8.93 38.11
N ASP A 328 -4.10 7.61 37.98
CA ASP A 328 -3.11 6.76 38.63
C ASP A 328 -1.70 6.99 38.04
N GLU A 329 -0.68 6.57 38.79
CA GLU A 329 0.73 6.78 38.44
C GLU A 329 1.10 6.12 37.11
N VAL A 330 0.59 4.91 36.84
CA VAL A 330 0.88 4.13 35.63
C VAL A 330 0.29 4.80 34.39
N THR A 331 -0.97 5.25 34.49
CA THR A 331 -1.62 6.02 33.41
C THR A 331 -0.87 7.32 33.15
N THR A 332 -0.44 8.03 34.20
CA THR A 332 0.34 9.26 34.08
C THR A 332 1.67 9.02 33.37
N GLU A 333 2.39 7.96 33.72
CA GLU A 333 3.66 7.59 33.08
C GLU A 333 3.46 7.22 31.59
N ASN A 334 2.43 6.43 31.27
CA ASN A 334 2.10 6.07 29.90
C ASN A 334 1.77 7.31 29.05
N LEU A 335 0.99 8.25 29.58
CA LEU A 335 0.68 9.50 28.87
C LEU A 335 1.93 10.34 28.62
N ARG A 336 2.82 10.46 29.61
CA ARG A 336 4.10 11.15 29.44
C ARG A 336 4.98 10.51 28.39
N PHE A 337 5.07 9.18 28.37
CA PHE A 337 5.77 8.43 27.31
C PHE A 337 5.19 8.73 25.92
N LEU A 338 3.87 8.94 25.82
CA LEU A 338 3.18 9.34 24.60
C LEU A 338 3.33 10.84 24.28
N ASN A 339 4.13 11.60 25.04
CA ASN A 339 4.27 13.06 24.98
C ASN A 339 2.95 13.81 25.20
N ILE A 340 2.07 13.26 26.03
CA ILE A 340 0.84 13.92 26.49
C ILE A 340 1.09 14.32 27.93
N ASP A 341 1.21 15.62 28.20
CA ASP A 341 1.26 16.12 29.58
C ASP A 341 -0.18 16.24 30.12
N PRO A 342 -0.58 15.43 31.11
CA PRO A 342 -1.90 15.54 31.71
C PRO A 342 -2.17 16.93 32.31
N ARG A 343 -1.10 17.65 32.73
CA ARG A 343 -1.20 18.99 33.36
C ARG A 343 -1.66 20.07 32.39
N LEU A 344 -1.43 19.91 31.08
CA LEU A 344 -1.92 20.86 30.07
C LEU A 344 -3.46 20.92 30.01
N PHE A 345 -4.14 19.89 30.52
CA PHE A 345 -5.59 19.85 30.64
C PHE A 345 -6.09 20.33 32.01
N CYS A 346 -5.19 20.50 32.98
CA CYS A 346 -5.47 21.07 34.30
C CYS A 346 -5.57 22.60 34.27
N GLN A 347 -4.93 23.29 33.32
CA GLN A 347 -4.83 24.77 33.32
C GLN A 347 -5.98 25.51 32.64
N ARG A 348 -6.88 24.86 31.88
CA ARG A 348 -7.99 25.55 31.18
C ARG A 348 -9.11 26.08 32.09
N ARG A 349 -8.91 26.16 33.40
CA ARG A 349 -9.93 26.61 34.35
C ARG A 349 -9.63 27.92 35.08
N GLU A 350 -8.46 28.54 34.89
CA GLU A 350 -8.15 29.81 35.57
C GLU A 350 -8.37 31.06 34.73
N GLU A 351 -8.62 30.96 33.41
CA GLU A 351 -8.89 32.12 32.56
C GLU A 351 -10.31 32.09 31.97
N ASN A 352 -11.31 32.36 32.83
CA ASN A 352 -12.58 32.91 32.35
C ASN A 352 -12.46 34.44 32.32
N GLY A 353 -12.21 35.00 31.14
CA GLY A 353 -12.27 36.44 30.90
C GLY A 353 -10.97 37.00 30.31
N ASN A 354 -11.05 37.40 29.04
CA ASN A 354 -10.06 38.13 28.24
C ASN A 354 -9.04 37.32 27.41
N LEU A 355 -9.08 37.65 26.12
CA LEU A 355 -8.10 37.55 25.02
C LEU A 355 -6.95 36.52 25.04
N ILE A 356 -6.98 35.68 24.00
CA ILE A 356 -5.89 35.26 23.09
C ILE A 356 -4.52 34.96 23.72
N SER A 357 -4.10 33.69 23.63
CA SER A 357 -2.71 33.37 23.29
C SER A 357 -2.62 32.08 22.48
N TYR A 358 -2.24 32.22 21.20
CA TYR A 358 -1.80 31.12 20.36
C TYR A 358 -0.40 30.70 20.80
N CYS A 359 -0.26 29.56 21.48
CA CYS A 359 1.04 28.89 21.57
C CYS A 359 1.25 28.04 20.31
N THR A 360 1.84 28.69 19.31
CA THR A 360 2.64 28.06 18.26
C THR A 360 3.88 27.46 18.93
N ILE A 361 4.08 26.14 18.83
CA ILE A 361 5.36 25.51 19.16
C ILE A 361 6.01 25.08 17.84
N ILE A 362 7.22 25.61 17.61
CA ILE A 362 8.11 25.39 16.46
C ILE A 362 8.58 23.94 16.40
#